data_AF-A0AA39LSN9-F1
#
_entry.id   AF-A0AA39LSN9-F1
#
_cell.length_a   1.000
_cell.length_b   1.000
_cell.length_c   1.000
_cell.angle_alpha   90.00
_cell.angle_beta   90.00
_cell.angle_gamma   90.00
#
_symmetry.space_group_name_H-M   'P 1'
#
loop_
_entity.id
_entity.type
_entity.pdbx_description
1 polymer ?
#
loop_
_entity_poly.entity_id
_entity_poly.type
_entity_poly.pdbx_seq_one_letter_code
_entity_poly.pdbx_strand_id
1 'polypeptide(L)'
;MKRKASGRRGQPAKRQYDGPNDFAFLSQDVIKDVLDVEMNPESMRTGTFGKMALIGGPWRRLVRGYSYLKCNWDKEDPVLVRFFGKHGHKEVQQHQMKYGELIVKVNCTGDLASRKNKNFCSLFSKMTDTLEIRGSYSEMASTLKILPARFSEINLLFGSREAPTPKHYKQFSERLTAMLKSKHLRKFELFHHDHIEKHVEFPSCLEDFVTKPDFELFKTDVPLSMDLLVHAIDAWRKRCMFTVSQQQIYIHTRVWKSIMKEFTSKIVPKWEYNDEESWKWSEQHPKDPERYLEIEALSSCDRVTVYFFHKSQ
;
A
#
# COMPACT_ATOMS: atom_id res chain seq x y z
N MET A 1 -39.65 53.12 25.28
CA MET A 1 -39.15 52.35 24.10
C MET A 1 -38.24 51.22 24.58
N LYS A 2 -38.72 49.96 24.56
CA LYS A 2 -37.91 48.77 24.86
C LYS A 2 -37.29 48.23 23.58
N ARG A 3 -35.96 48.25 23.46
CA ARG A 3 -35.23 47.62 22.35
C ARG A 3 -35.08 46.12 22.62
N LYS A 4 -35.69 45.28 21.78
CA LYS A 4 -35.46 43.83 21.72
C LYS A 4 -34.05 43.59 21.16
N ALA A 5 -33.18 42.95 21.93
CA ALA A 5 -31.93 42.39 21.42
C ALA A 5 -32.22 41.03 20.78
N SER A 6 -31.85 40.94 19.50
CA SER A 6 -31.95 39.77 18.64
C SER A 6 -31.15 38.58 19.16
N GLY A 7 -31.79 37.41 19.20
CA GLY A 7 -31.17 36.15 19.62
C GLY A 7 -29.96 35.77 18.77
N ARG A 8 -28.85 35.45 19.44
CA ARG A 8 -27.74 34.71 18.86
C ARG A 8 -28.25 33.30 18.55
N ARG A 9 -28.38 32.96 17.27
CA ARG A 9 -28.50 31.57 16.81
C ARG A 9 -27.29 30.80 17.34
N GLY A 10 -27.54 29.89 18.28
CA GLY A 10 -26.52 28.96 18.74
C GLY A 10 -26.00 28.16 17.56
N GLN A 11 -24.68 28.20 17.33
CA GLN A 11 -24.06 27.25 16.42
C GLN A 11 -24.32 25.84 16.96
N PRO A 12 -24.65 24.86 16.10
CA PRO A 12 -24.83 23.49 16.56
C PRO A 12 -23.51 23.02 17.20
N ALA A 13 -23.59 22.53 18.43
CA ALA A 13 -22.46 21.94 19.14
C ALA A 13 -21.84 20.87 18.23
N LYS A 14 -20.52 20.95 17.99
CA LYS A 14 -19.78 19.91 17.27
C LYS A 14 -20.03 18.59 17.99
N ARG A 15 -20.74 17.66 17.35
CA ARG A 15 -20.99 16.31 17.86
C ARG A 15 -19.65 15.71 18.29
N GLN A 16 -19.43 15.60 19.61
CA GLN A 16 -18.39 14.73 20.14
C GLN A 16 -18.75 13.31 19.75
N TYR A 17 -17.75 12.54 19.34
CA TYR A 17 -17.97 11.15 19.01
C TYR A 17 -18.00 10.40 20.34
N ASP A 18 -19.19 9.98 20.77
CA ASP A 18 -19.40 9.09 21.92
C ASP A 18 -19.00 7.66 21.49
N GLY A 19 -17.73 7.48 21.14
CA GLY A 19 -17.14 6.15 21.07
C GLY A 19 -17.18 5.50 22.46
N PRO A 20 -17.02 4.17 22.56
CA PRO A 20 -17.02 3.49 23.86
C PRO A 20 -16.05 4.21 24.81
N ASN A 21 -16.59 4.63 25.97
CA ASN A 21 -15.91 5.43 26.99
C ASN A 21 -14.57 4.85 27.43
N ASP A 22 -14.34 3.57 27.16
CA ASP A 22 -13.16 2.78 27.52
C ASP A 22 -11.84 3.34 26.97
N PHE A 23 -11.87 4.07 25.85
CA PHE A 23 -10.65 4.63 25.23
C PHE A 23 -10.30 6.05 25.71
N ALA A 24 -11.23 6.78 26.34
CA ALA A 24 -10.98 8.15 26.79
C ALA A 24 -9.99 8.23 27.96
N PHE A 25 -9.83 7.11 28.69
CA PHE A 25 -9.00 6.99 29.89
C PHE A 25 -7.62 6.37 29.62
N LEU A 26 -7.29 6.06 28.36
CA LEU A 26 -5.96 5.54 28.04
C LEU A 26 -4.87 6.55 28.42
N SER A 27 -3.74 6.03 28.91
CA SER A 27 -2.58 6.85 29.21
C SER A 27 -2.06 7.50 27.93
N GLN A 28 -1.39 8.65 28.07
CA GLN A 28 -0.86 9.37 26.90
C GLN A 28 0.11 8.52 26.06
N ASP A 29 0.81 7.59 26.70
CA ASP A 29 1.79 6.74 26.01
C ASP A 29 1.11 5.64 25.19
N VAL A 30 0.07 4.98 25.73
CA VAL A 30 -0.74 4.02 24.94
C VAL A 30 -1.41 4.73 23.77
N ILE A 31 -1.87 5.98 23.97
CA ILE A 31 -2.46 6.77 22.88
C ILE A 31 -1.43 7.08 21.81
N LYS A 32 -0.18 7.42 22.18
CA LYS A 32 0.89 7.62 21.18
C LYS A 32 1.19 6.34 20.43
N ASP A 33 1.27 5.20 21.10
CA ASP A 33 1.51 3.91 20.45
C ASP A 33 0.39 3.57 19.45
N VAL A 34 -0.87 3.80 19.83
CA VAL A 34 -2.00 3.64 18.90
C VAL A 34 -1.91 4.62 17.73
N LEU A 35 -1.58 5.89 17.99
CA LEU A 35 -1.40 6.85 16.91
C LEU A 35 -0.25 6.43 15.99
N ASP A 36 0.87 5.93 16.51
CA ASP A 36 2.00 5.45 15.72
C ASP A 36 1.63 4.24 14.83
N VAL A 37 0.80 3.32 15.34
CA VAL A 37 0.30 2.16 14.57
C VAL A 37 -0.72 2.58 13.51
N GLU A 38 -1.62 3.50 13.86
CA GLU A 38 -2.71 4.00 13.00
C GLU A 38 -2.24 5.14 12.06
N MET A 39 -0.94 5.43 12.02
CA MET A 39 -0.33 6.49 11.21
C MET A 39 0.19 5.99 9.86
N ASN A 40 -0.41 4.94 9.32
CA ASN A 40 -0.20 4.62 7.91
C ASN A 40 -0.92 5.66 7.01
N PRO A 41 -0.38 5.97 5.82
CA PRO A 41 -1.01 6.86 4.85
C PRO A 41 -2.49 6.56 4.57
N GLU A 42 -2.90 5.30 4.69
CA GLU A 42 -4.27 4.84 4.49
C GLU A 42 -5.24 5.34 5.57
N SER A 43 -4.86 5.30 6.84
CA SER A 43 -5.66 5.74 7.98
C SER A 43 -5.85 7.27 8.00
N MET A 44 -4.88 7.98 7.42
CA MET A 44 -4.97 9.42 7.18
C MET A 44 -5.87 9.73 5.97
N ARG A 45 -5.80 8.93 4.90
CA ARG A 45 -6.65 9.06 3.71
C ARG A 45 -8.13 8.76 3.98
N THR A 46 -8.41 7.72 4.76
CA THR A 46 -9.77 7.28 5.15
C THR A 46 -10.42 8.19 6.20
N GLY A 47 -9.66 9.13 6.77
CA GLY A 47 -10.15 10.08 7.76
C GLY A 47 -10.30 9.49 9.17
N THR A 48 -9.85 8.25 9.40
CA THR A 48 -9.83 7.57 10.70
C THR A 48 -9.06 8.40 11.74
N PHE A 49 -7.90 8.93 11.36
CA PHE A 49 -7.11 9.83 12.20
C PHE A 49 -7.88 11.11 12.61
N GLY A 50 -8.68 11.64 11.68
CA GLY A 50 -9.54 12.79 11.95
C GLY A 50 -10.67 12.50 12.94
N LYS A 51 -11.15 11.25 13.00
CA LYS A 51 -12.16 10.78 13.96
C LYS A 51 -11.54 10.57 15.34
N MET A 52 -10.29 10.14 15.44
CA MET A 52 -9.57 10.02 16.73
C MET A 52 -9.46 11.35 17.47
N ALA A 53 -9.36 12.48 16.75
CA ALA A 53 -9.38 13.82 17.36
C ALA A 53 -10.73 14.19 18.03
N LEU A 54 -11.78 13.40 17.81
CA LEU A 54 -13.12 13.58 18.39
C LEU A 54 -13.34 12.73 19.64
N ILE A 55 -12.44 11.78 19.94
CA ILE A 55 -12.46 10.99 21.18
C ILE A 55 -12.18 11.92 22.36
N GLY A 56 -12.89 11.71 23.47
CA GLY A 56 -12.68 12.44 24.74
C GLY A 56 -11.29 12.20 25.33
N GLY A 57 -10.91 12.99 26.34
CA GLY A 57 -9.60 12.84 26.99
C GLY A 57 -8.42 13.46 26.19
N PRO A 58 -7.18 12.95 26.35
CA PRO A 58 -5.97 13.59 25.80
C PRO A 58 -5.78 13.40 24.28
N TRP A 59 -6.57 12.54 23.63
CA TRP A 59 -6.54 12.25 22.20
C TRP A 59 -6.48 13.49 21.31
N ARG A 60 -7.39 14.45 21.52
CA ARG A 60 -7.48 15.65 20.69
C ARG A 60 -6.17 16.43 20.60
N ARG A 61 -5.45 16.55 21.72
CA ARG A 61 -4.18 17.28 21.78
C ARG A 61 -3.06 16.47 21.13
N LEU A 62 -3.00 15.17 21.39
CA LEU A 62 -1.98 14.27 20.85
C LEU A 62 -2.11 14.11 19.32
N VAL A 63 -3.31 13.82 18.83
CA VAL A 63 -3.63 13.72 17.39
C VAL A 63 -3.28 15.01 16.64
N ARG A 64 -3.55 16.19 17.23
CA ARG A 64 -3.24 17.49 16.61
C ARG A 64 -1.75 17.84 16.64
N GLY A 65 -1.02 17.37 17.65
CA GLY A 65 0.41 17.57 17.78
C GLY A 65 1.23 16.60 16.93
N TYR A 66 0.61 15.53 16.46
CA TYR A 66 1.25 14.51 15.65
C TYR A 66 1.59 15.03 14.25
N SER A 67 2.79 14.69 13.77
CA SER A 67 3.26 15.05 12.45
C SER A 67 4.11 13.95 11.83
N TYR A 68 4.06 13.82 10.51
CA TYR A 68 4.91 12.90 9.74
C TYR A 68 5.56 13.63 8.57
N LEU A 69 6.62 13.03 8.02
CA LEU A 69 7.32 13.57 6.86
C LEU A 69 7.02 12.75 5.61
N LYS A 70 6.75 13.46 4.52
CA LYS A 70 6.88 12.92 3.16
C LYS A 70 8.14 13.50 2.53
N CYS A 71 8.85 12.67 1.78
CA CYS A 71 9.96 13.09 0.95
C CYS A 71 9.53 12.96 -0.51
N ASN A 72 9.56 14.07 -1.25
CA ASN A 72 9.45 14.05 -2.70
C ASN A 72 10.85 14.18 -3.28
N TRP A 73 11.20 13.30 -4.19
CA TRP A 73 12.49 13.24 -4.82
C TRP A 73 12.31 13.22 -6.33
N ASP A 74 12.53 14.37 -6.95
CA ASP A 74 12.46 14.55 -8.39
C ASP A 74 13.88 14.71 -8.98
N LYS A 75 13.98 15.30 -10.17
CA LYS A 75 15.27 15.54 -10.85
C LYS A 75 16.11 16.63 -10.15
N GLU A 76 15.54 17.32 -9.16
CA GLU A 76 16.17 18.38 -8.37
C GLU A 76 16.52 17.90 -6.94
N ASP A 77 16.72 18.84 -6.02
CA ASP A 77 16.98 18.53 -4.62
C ASP A 77 15.71 17.98 -3.95
N PRO A 78 15.82 16.92 -3.14
CA PRO A 78 14.68 16.32 -2.48
C PRO A 78 13.98 17.29 -1.52
N VAL A 79 12.66 17.38 -1.64
CA VAL A 79 11.79 18.24 -0.84
C VAL A 79 11.17 17.43 0.29
N LEU A 80 11.44 17.86 1.53
CA LEU A 80 10.78 17.31 2.72
C LEU A 80 9.56 18.16 3.06
N VAL A 81 8.41 17.51 3.18
CA VAL A 81 7.16 18.14 3.58
C VAL A 81 6.68 17.50 4.87
N ARG A 82 6.57 18.30 5.92
CA ARG A 82 5.96 17.89 7.18
C ARG A 82 4.45 18.11 7.10
N PHE A 83 3.71 17.05 7.36
CA PHE A 83 2.26 17.07 7.47
C PHE A 83 1.85 17.05 8.94
N PHE A 84 0.90 17.90 9.29
CA PHE A 84 0.36 18.06 10.64
C PHE A 84 -1.14 17.81 10.61
N GLY A 85 -1.58 16.72 11.23
CA GLY A 85 -3.00 16.38 11.39
C GLY A 85 -3.87 16.77 10.18
N LYS A 86 -5.03 17.40 10.44
CA LYS A 86 -6.09 17.45 9.43
C LYS A 86 -5.79 18.31 8.19
N HIS A 87 -5.04 19.41 8.25
CA HIS A 87 -4.90 20.32 7.08
C HIS A 87 -3.62 21.18 7.04
N GLY A 88 -2.62 20.92 7.89
CA GLY A 88 -1.36 21.66 7.86
C GLY A 88 -0.29 20.90 7.09
N HIS A 89 0.37 21.54 6.13
CA HIS A 89 1.64 21.04 5.63
C HIS A 89 2.64 22.20 5.54
N LYS A 90 3.91 21.89 5.70
CA LYS A 90 4.99 22.86 5.57
C LYS A 90 6.22 22.16 5.01
N GLU A 91 6.84 22.76 4.02
CA GLU A 91 8.19 22.38 3.62
C GLU A 91 9.18 22.62 4.75
N VAL A 92 10.08 21.67 4.94
CA VAL A 92 11.07 21.72 6.00
C VAL A 92 12.43 21.39 5.42
N GLN A 93 13.45 22.08 5.90
CA GLN A 93 14.82 21.73 5.59
C GLN A 93 15.28 20.56 6.46
N GLN A 94 16.30 19.82 6.02
CA GLN A 94 16.80 18.66 6.76
C GLN A 94 17.17 18.99 8.23
N HIS A 95 17.83 20.14 8.46
CA HIS A 95 18.21 20.59 9.81
C HIS A 95 17.01 20.98 10.70
N GLN A 96 15.81 21.11 10.12
CA GLN A 96 14.56 21.39 10.84
C GLN A 96 13.79 20.11 11.20
N MET A 97 14.31 18.93 10.86
CA MET A 97 13.77 17.66 11.32
C MET A 97 13.98 17.50 12.82
N LYS A 98 12.93 17.11 13.53
CA LYS A 98 12.99 16.82 14.96
C LYS A 98 13.65 15.47 15.19
N TYR A 99 14.19 15.28 16.39
CA TYR A 99 14.70 13.98 16.82
C TYR A 99 13.57 12.93 16.77
N GLY A 100 13.88 11.74 16.24
CA GLY A 100 12.92 10.64 16.12
C GLY A 100 11.93 10.73 14.94
N GLU A 101 11.89 11.82 14.17
CA GLU A 101 10.97 11.89 13.02
C GLU A 101 11.33 10.89 11.93
N LEU A 102 10.33 10.10 11.50
CA LEU A 102 10.40 9.16 10.38
C LEU A 102 9.82 9.78 9.11
N ILE A 103 10.36 9.32 7.97
CA ILE A 103 9.84 9.60 6.63
C ILE A 103 8.98 8.41 6.23
N VAL A 104 7.67 8.60 6.30
CA VAL A 104 6.68 7.52 6.10
C VAL A 104 6.29 7.38 4.63
N LYS A 105 6.53 8.38 3.79
CA LYS A 105 6.30 8.25 2.35
C LYS A 105 7.43 8.89 1.56
N VAL A 106 7.97 8.13 0.62
CA VAL A 106 8.99 8.58 -0.31
C VAL A 106 8.43 8.47 -1.73
N ASN A 107 8.36 9.57 -2.44
CA ASN A 107 7.98 9.62 -3.85
C ASN A 107 9.22 9.89 -4.69
N CYS A 108 9.49 9.06 -5.67
CA CYS A 108 10.66 9.17 -6.54
C CYS A 108 10.21 9.30 -8.00
N THR A 109 10.60 10.38 -8.68
CA THR A 109 10.26 10.64 -10.10
C THR A 109 11.53 10.99 -10.89
N GLY A 110 12.37 10.01 -11.23
CA GLY A 110 13.59 10.19 -12.05
C GLY A 110 14.80 9.31 -11.66
N ASP A 111 15.93 9.47 -12.38
CA ASP A 111 17.20 8.77 -12.07
C ASP A 111 17.91 9.38 -10.86
N LEU A 112 17.88 8.66 -9.74
CA LEU A 112 18.38 9.14 -8.46
C LEU A 112 19.90 8.93 -8.25
N ALA A 113 20.58 8.19 -9.13
CA ALA A 113 21.99 7.84 -8.94
C ALA A 113 22.98 9.02 -9.16
N SER A 114 22.48 10.23 -9.43
CA SER A 114 23.33 11.38 -9.71
C SER A 114 24.12 11.86 -8.47
N ARG A 115 25.37 12.31 -8.68
CA ARG A 115 26.31 12.71 -7.61
C ARG A 115 25.82 13.87 -6.73
N LYS A 116 24.78 14.61 -7.13
CA LYS A 116 24.27 15.80 -6.42
C LYS A 116 23.52 15.44 -5.13
N ASN A 117 23.08 14.19 -4.97
CA ASN A 117 22.18 13.81 -3.88
C ASN A 117 22.86 13.18 -2.64
N LYS A 118 24.20 13.23 -2.54
CA LYS A 118 24.95 12.54 -1.47
C LYS A 118 24.61 13.01 -0.05
N ASN A 119 24.23 14.28 0.12
CA ASN A 119 23.91 14.84 1.43
C ASN A 119 22.62 14.24 2.03
N PHE A 120 21.75 13.69 1.18
CA PHE A 120 20.46 13.12 1.58
C PHE A 120 20.54 11.66 2.03
N CYS A 121 21.69 10.99 1.82
CA CYS A 121 21.90 9.60 2.25
C CYS A 121 21.71 9.39 3.77
N SER A 122 21.98 10.44 4.56
CA SER A 122 21.77 10.43 6.01
C SER A 122 20.30 10.24 6.41
N LEU A 123 19.36 10.46 5.50
CA LEU A 123 17.92 10.29 5.73
C LEU A 123 17.41 8.90 5.38
N PHE A 124 18.21 8.05 4.73
CA PHE A 124 17.80 6.70 4.35
C PHE A 124 17.41 5.88 5.58
N SER A 125 18.14 6.03 6.69
CA SER A 125 17.84 5.40 7.97
C SER A 125 16.56 5.94 8.66
N LYS A 126 15.89 6.95 8.09
CA LYS A 126 14.57 7.44 8.53
C LYS A 126 13.39 7.09 7.60
N MET A 127 13.63 6.60 6.38
CA MET A 127 12.59 6.17 5.41
C MET A 127 12.11 4.73 5.66
N THR A 128 10.86 4.51 6.09
CA THR A 128 10.45 3.20 6.64
C THR A 128 9.14 2.61 6.13
N ASP A 129 8.22 3.36 5.55
CA ASP A 129 6.85 2.87 5.37
C ASP A 129 6.50 2.70 3.88
N THR A 130 6.13 3.76 3.16
CA THR A 130 5.77 3.68 1.74
C THR A 130 6.85 4.23 0.81
N LEU A 131 7.14 3.48 -0.25
CA LEU A 131 7.98 3.91 -1.37
C LEU A 131 7.17 3.89 -2.67
N GLU A 132 7.01 5.04 -3.31
CA GLU A 132 6.39 5.18 -4.63
C GLU A 132 7.45 5.61 -5.64
N ILE A 133 7.67 4.84 -6.70
CA ILE A 133 8.65 5.14 -7.74
C ILE A 133 7.94 5.23 -9.07
N ARG A 134 8.11 6.35 -9.78
CA ARG A 134 7.65 6.55 -11.14
C ARG A 134 8.83 6.78 -12.08
N GLY A 135 8.91 5.99 -13.15
CA GLY A 135 9.99 6.16 -14.13
C GLY A 135 10.17 4.97 -15.06
N SER A 136 11.33 4.92 -15.72
CA SER A 136 11.84 3.81 -16.52
C SER A 136 12.47 2.71 -15.66
N TYR A 137 12.75 1.55 -16.25
CA TYR A 137 13.43 0.43 -15.58
C TYR A 137 14.78 0.83 -14.98
N SER A 138 15.57 1.63 -15.69
CA SER A 138 16.88 2.11 -15.18
C SER A 138 16.71 3.02 -13.98
N GLU A 139 15.77 3.95 -14.01
CA GLU A 139 15.49 4.89 -12.91
C GLU A 139 14.99 4.15 -11.66
N MET A 140 14.10 3.17 -11.86
CA MET A 140 13.64 2.30 -10.78
C MET A 140 14.77 1.46 -10.21
N ALA A 141 15.60 0.84 -11.05
CA ALA A 141 16.74 0.03 -10.61
C ALA A 141 17.75 0.86 -9.79
N SER A 142 18.06 2.08 -10.25
CA SER A 142 18.89 3.05 -9.52
C SER A 142 18.30 3.39 -8.16
N THR A 143 17.00 3.66 -8.10
CA THR A 143 16.28 4.02 -6.86
C THR A 143 16.25 2.87 -5.86
N LEU A 144 15.85 1.67 -6.31
CA LEU A 144 15.81 0.47 -5.47
C LEU A 144 17.19 0.06 -4.96
N LYS A 145 18.27 0.45 -5.66
CA LYS A 145 19.65 0.18 -5.23
C LYS A 145 20.08 1.02 -4.02
N ILE A 146 19.61 2.26 -3.90
CA ILE A 146 20.09 3.20 -2.86
C ILE A 146 19.21 3.21 -1.62
N LEU A 147 17.94 2.83 -1.74
CA LEU A 147 16.98 2.86 -0.66
C LEU A 147 17.02 1.59 0.20
N PRO A 148 16.74 1.69 1.51
CA PRO A 148 16.80 0.55 2.42
C PRO A 148 15.66 -0.45 2.19
N ALA A 149 15.94 -1.73 2.37
CA ALA A 149 14.96 -2.82 2.22
C ALA A 149 14.03 -2.98 3.44
N ARG A 150 13.41 -1.89 3.90
CA ARG A 150 12.57 -1.86 5.11
C ARG A 150 11.19 -1.23 4.94
N PHE A 151 10.86 -0.81 3.71
CA PHE A 151 9.53 -0.34 3.38
C PHE A 151 8.50 -1.44 3.58
N SER A 152 7.36 -1.07 4.15
CA SER A 152 6.17 -1.91 4.29
C SER A 152 5.38 -1.99 2.98
N GLU A 153 5.48 -0.94 2.16
CA GLU A 153 4.75 -0.78 0.91
C GLU A 153 5.67 -0.24 -0.20
N ILE A 154 5.64 -0.89 -1.36
CA ILE A 154 6.31 -0.40 -2.58
C ILE A 154 5.30 -0.32 -3.71
N ASN A 155 5.21 0.84 -4.34
CA ASN A 155 4.41 1.08 -5.54
C ASN A 155 5.33 1.51 -6.70
N LEU A 156 5.32 0.74 -7.79
CA LEU A 156 6.08 1.01 -8.99
C LEU A 156 5.15 1.43 -10.12
N LEU A 157 5.39 2.61 -10.68
CA LEU A 157 4.61 3.17 -11.80
C LEU A 157 5.52 3.39 -13.01
N PHE A 158 5.45 2.50 -14.01
CA PHE A 158 6.24 2.65 -15.22
C PHE A 158 5.72 3.80 -16.08
N GLY A 159 6.60 4.75 -16.40
CA GLY A 159 6.26 6.00 -17.08
C GLY A 159 6.76 6.13 -18.52
N SER A 160 7.44 5.13 -19.08
CA SER A 160 8.04 5.21 -20.42
C SER A 160 7.43 4.19 -21.40
N ARG A 161 7.23 4.62 -22.64
CA ARG A 161 6.86 3.75 -23.78
C ARG A 161 8.05 2.98 -24.35
N GLU A 162 9.27 3.36 -23.96
CA GLU A 162 10.46 2.71 -24.48
C GLU A 162 10.60 1.31 -23.88
N ALA A 163 10.72 0.31 -24.75
CA ALA A 163 11.00 -1.05 -24.33
C ALA A 163 12.31 -1.08 -23.52
N PRO A 164 12.35 -1.79 -22.39
CA PRO A 164 13.58 -1.88 -21.61
C PRO A 164 14.69 -2.56 -22.42
N THR A 165 15.92 -2.04 -22.29
CA THR A 165 17.08 -2.80 -22.76
C THR A 165 17.28 -4.02 -21.85
N PRO A 166 17.82 -5.16 -22.36
CA PRO A 166 18.05 -6.35 -21.55
C PRO A 166 18.89 -6.08 -20.29
N LYS A 167 19.84 -5.14 -20.38
CA LYS A 167 20.68 -4.72 -19.25
C LYS A 167 19.87 -4.00 -18.16
N HIS A 168 19.03 -3.03 -18.53
CA HIS A 168 18.20 -2.29 -17.58
C HIS A 168 17.17 -3.20 -16.93
N TYR A 169 16.56 -4.09 -17.72
CA TYR A 169 15.63 -5.09 -17.23
C TYR A 169 16.29 -6.02 -16.21
N LYS A 170 17.46 -6.58 -16.52
CA LYS A 170 18.20 -7.46 -15.60
C LYS A 170 18.54 -6.75 -14.28
N GLN A 171 19.06 -5.52 -14.35
CA GLN A 171 19.39 -4.75 -13.15
C GLN A 171 18.17 -4.44 -12.30
N PHE A 172 17.05 -4.06 -12.93
CA PHE A 172 15.79 -3.84 -12.25
C PHE A 172 15.29 -5.12 -11.58
N SER A 173 15.27 -6.23 -12.31
CA SER A 173 14.82 -7.54 -11.84
C SER A 173 15.61 -8.02 -10.61
N GLU A 174 16.95 -7.92 -10.63
CA GLU A 174 17.81 -8.26 -9.49
C GLU A 174 17.50 -7.40 -8.26
N ARG A 175 17.28 -6.09 -8.44
CA ARG A 175 16.99 -5.16 -7.34
C ARG A 175 15.59 -5.36 -6.78
N LEU A 176 14.61 -5.53 -7.64
CA LEU A 176 13.23 -5.81 -7.26
C LEU A 176 13.16 -7.13 -6.49
N THR A 177 13.84 -8.18 -6.97
CA THR A 177 13.93 -9.48 -6.27
C THR A 177 14.43 -9.33 -4.84
N ALA A 178 15.50 -8.55 -4.63
CA ALA A 178 16.03 -8.31 -3.30
C ALA A 178 15.02 -7.59 -2.39
N MET A 179 14.28 -6.61 -2.93
CA MET A 179 13.27 -5.86 -2.20
C MET A 179 12.04 -6.71 -1.85
N LEU A 180 11.57 -7.52 -2.81
CA LEU A 180 10.45 -8.44 -2.60
C LEU A 180 10.76 -9.52 -1.57
N LYS A 181 12.03 -9.86 -1.35
CA LYS A 181 12.46 -10.77 -0.27
C LYS A 181 12.53 -10.12 1.12
N SER A 182 12.34 -8.80 1.22
CA SER A 182 12.34 -8.12 2.52
C SER A 182 11.25 -8.68 3.44
N LYS A 183 11.60 -8.94 4.70
CA LYS A 183 10.66 -9.32 5.77
C LYS A 183 9.72 -8.17 6.20
N HIS A 184 10.00 -6.96 5.74
CA HIS A 184 9.20 -5.78 6.09
C HIS A 184 8.10 -5.52 5.06
N LEU A 185 8.33 -5.91 3.81
CA LEU A 185 7.42 -5.63 2.70
C LEU A 185 6.17 -6.49 2.80
N ARG A 186 5.02 -5.84 2.94
CA ARG A 186 3.69 -6.46 3.01
C ARG A 186 2.80 -6.10 1.83
N LYS A 187 3.04 -4.94 1.21
CA LYS A 187 2.23 -4.44 0.09
C LYS A 187 3.12 -4.15 -1.10
N PHE A 188 2.73 -4.67 -2.26
CA PHE A 188 3.43 -4.42 -3.50
C PHE A 188 2.44 -4.07 -4.61
N GLU A 189 2.64 -2.92 -5.23
CA GLU A 189 1.84 -2.45 -6.34
C GLU A 189 2.72 -2.18 -7.57
N LEU A 190 2.21 -2.54 -8.74
CA LEU A 190 2.95 -2.52 -9.98
C LEU A 190 2.03 -2.08 -11.12
N PHE A 191 2.24 -0.90 -11.67
CA PHE A 191 1.41 -0.40 -12.77
C PHE A 191 2.22 0.14 -13.93
N HIS A 192 1.59 0.10 -15.10
CA HIS A 192 2.11 0.71 -16.31
C HIS A 192 1.21 1.87 -16.77
N HIS A 193 1.73 3.09 -16.79
CA HIS A 193 0.97 4.30 -17.13
C HIS A 193 0.24 4.21 -18.48
N ASP A 194 0.88 3.58 -19.47
CA ASP A 194 0.35 3.46 -20.84
C ASP A 194 -0.11 2.04 -21.19
N HIS A 195 -0.31 1.15 -20.22
CA HIS A 195 -0.82 -0.23 -20.40
C HIS A 195 -0.13 -1.02 -21.53
N ILE A 196 1.04 -1.61 -21.27
CA ILE A 196 1.73 -2.42 -22.27
C ILE A 196 1.01 -3.78 -22.44
N GLU A 197 0.58 -4.08 -23.67
CA GLU A 197 0.03 -5.39 -24.07
C GLU A 197 1.07 -6.51 -24.14
N LYS A 198 2.36 -6.15 -24.19
CA LYS A 198 3.46 -7.13 -24.21
C LYS A 198 3.71 -7.68 -22.82
N HIS A 199 3.79 -9.00 -22.72
CA HIS A 199 4.25 -9.72 -21.54
C HIS A 199 5.61 -9.17 -21.10
N VAL A 200 5.60 -8.33 -20.06
CA VAL A 200 6.80 -8.08 -19.30
C VAL A 200 6.97 -9.34 -18.46
N GLU A 201 7.94 -10.18 -18.81
CA GLU A 201 8.35 -11.24 -17.91
C GLU A 201 8.76 -10.54 -16.61
N PHE A 202 8.10 -10.82 -15.50
CA PHE A 202 8.57 -10.38 -14.19
C PHE A 202 9.32 -11.52 -13.52
N PRO A 203 10.31 -11.22 -12.67
CA PRO A 203 11.05 -12.26 -11.97
C PRO A 203 10.13 -13.16 -11.15
N SER A 204 10.42 -14.45 -11.15
CA SER A 204 9.74 -15.50 -10.36
C SER A 204 9.59 -15.16 -8.86
N CYS A 205 10.36 -14.20 -8.36
CA CYS A 205 10.25 -13.67 -7.00
C CYS A 205 8.88 -13.03 -6.64
N LEU A 206 8.00 -12.75 -7.61
CA LEU A 206 6.62 -12.36 -7.28
C LEU A 206 5.87 -13.51 -6.59
N GLU A 207 6.15 -14.75 -6.99
CA GLU A 207 5.62 -15.96 -6.34
C GLU A 207 6.13 -16.06 -4.90
N ASP A 208 7.41 -15.80 -4.68
CA ASP A 208 7.99 -15.73 -3.33
C ASP A 208 7.28 -14.69 -2.46
N PHE A 209 6.84 -13.57 -3.03
CA PHE A 209 6.14 -12.51 -2.30
C PHE A 209 4.72 -12.93 -1.90
N VAL A 210 3.90 -13.41 -2.86
CA VAL A 210 2.50 -13.81 -2.60
C VAL A 210 2.37 -15.12 -1.81
N THR A 211 3.47 -15.82 -1.56
CA THR A 211 3.50 -17.01 -0.70
C THR A 211 3.91 -16.71 0.74
N LYS A 212 4.28 -15.46 1.05
CA LYS A 212 4.61 -15.05 2.42
C LYS A 212 3.40 -15.11 3.37
N PRO A 213 3.62 -15.39 4.67
CA PRO A 213 2.55 -15.35 5.66
C PRO A 213 2.02 -13.94 5.92
N ASP A 214 2.87 -12.93 5.76
CA ASP A 214 2.64 -11.53 6.16
C ASP A 214 2.38 -10.57 5.00
N PHE A 215 2.28 -11.05 3.76
CA PHE A 215 1.81 -10.19 2.67
C PHE A 215 0.35 -9.80 2.90
N GLU A 216 0.01 -8.56 2.59
CA GLU A 216 -1.34 -8.00 2.75
C GLU A 216 -1.95 -7.69 1.38
N LEU A 217 -1.16 -7.14 0.45
CA LEU A 217 -1.66 -6.71 -0.86
C LEU A 217 -0.63 -6.93 -1.97
N PHE A 218 -1.06 -7.55 -3.06
CA PHE A 218 -0.41 -7.46 -4.35
C PHE A 218 -1.38 -6.84 -5.36
N LYS A 219 -0.96 -5.80 -6.09
CA LYS A 219 -1.80 -5.16 -7.11
C LYS A 219 -1.03 -4.92 -8.39
N THR A 220 -1.62 -5.28 -9.52
CA THR A 220 -1.00 -5.07 -10.83
C THR A 220 -2.00 -4.77 -11.93
N ASP A 221 -1.57 -4.04 -12.96
CA ASP A 221 -2.24 -3.97 -14.27
C ASP A 221 -1.41 -4.56 -15.41
N VAL A 222 -0.23 -5.11 -15.09
CA VAL A 222 0.66 -5.72 -16.07
C VAL A 222 0.32 -7.21 -16.23
N PRO A 223 0.33 -7.76 -17.46
CA PRO A 223 0.09 -9.19 -17.68
C PRO A 223 1.13 -10.05 -16.96
N LEU A 224 0.67 -11.03 -16.16
CA LEU A 224 1.52 -11.97 -15.40
C LEU A 224 1.16 -13.42 -15.71
N SER A 225 2.07 -14.35 -15.39
CA SER A 225 1.76 -15.77 -15.38
C SER A 225 0.71 -16.07 -14.31
N MET A 226 -0.23 -16.96 -14.62
CA MET A 226 -1.24 -17.43 -13.67
C MET A 226 -0.67 -18.38 -12.62
N ASP A 227 0.55 -18.88 -12.82
CA ASP A 227 1.28 -19.67 -11.82
C ASP A 227 1.43 -18.89 -10.50
N LEU A 228 1.49 -17.55 -10.57
CA LEU A 228 1.46 -16.67 -9.41
C LEU A 228 0.23 -16.91 -8.52
N LEU A 229 -0.96 -16.98 -9.12
CA LEU A 229 -2.20 -17.20 -8.40
C LEU A 229 -2.31 -18.64 -7.89
N VAL A 230 -1.86 -19.62 -8.68
CA VAL A 230 -1.80 -21.02 -8.28
C VAL A 230 -0.90 -21.18 -7.05
N HIS A 231 0.31 -20.60 -7.07
CA HIS A 231 1.25 -20.64 -5.96
C HIS A 231 0.70 -19.94 -4.71
N ALA A 232 0.05 -18.79 -4.86
CA ALA A 232 -0.59 -18.09 -3.74
C ALA A 232 -1.70 -18.95 -3.08
N ILE A 233 -2.58 -19.54 -3.88
CA ILE A 233 -3.68 -20.37 -3.38
C ILE A 233 -3.16 -21.65 -2.73
N ASP A 234 -2.19 -22.33 -3.35
CA ASP A 234 -1.60 -23.54 -2.78
C ASP A 234 -0.82 -23.25 -1.48
N ALA A 235 -0.10 -22.13 -1.43
CA ALA A 235 0.57 -21.71 -0.20
C ALA A 235 -0.44 -21.40 0.90
N TRP A 236 -1.57 -20.74 0.58
CA TRP A 236 -2.65 -20.51 1.52
C TRP A 236 -3.24 -21.83 2.04
N ARG A 237 -3.65 -22.77 1.16
CA ARG A 237 -4.23 -24.08 1.52
C ARG A 237 -3.32 -24.92 2.42
N LYS A 238 -2.00 -24.82 2.26
CA LYS A 238 -1.02 -25.59 3.04
C LYS A 238 -0.73 -24.96 4.41
N ARG A 239 -0.99 -23.65 4.56
CA ARG A 239 -0.59 -22.86 5.72
C ARG A 239 -1.36 -23.28 6.97
N CYS A 240 -0.69 -23.19 8.12
CA CYS A 240 -1.28 -23.50 9.43
C CYS A 240 -1.38 -22.26 10.33
N MET A 241 -0.67 -21.17 10.02
CA MET A 241 -0.66 -19.94 10.80
C MET A 241 -0.81 -18.74 9.87
N PHE A 242 -1.66 -17.79 10.25
CA PHE A 242 -1.90 -16.56 9.50
C PHE A 242 -1.49 -15.36 10.35
N THR A 243 -0.61 -14.51 9.84
CA THR A 243 -0.10 -13.34 10.59
C THR A 243 -0.91 -12.07 10.33
N VAL A 244 -1.80 -12.09 9.33
CA VAL A 244 -2.66 -10.97 8.94
C VAL A 244 -4.11 -11.44 8.81
N SER A 245 -5.06 -10.52 9.01
CA SER A 245 -6.50 -10.83 8.90
C SER A 245 -6.95 -11.04 7.47
N GLN A 246 -6.32 -10.34 6.51
CA GLN A 246 -6.63 -10.40 5.10
C GLN A 246 -5.38 -10.33 4.24
N GLN A 247 -5.37 -11.09 3.14
CA GLN A 247 -4.42 -10.97 2.05
C GLN A 247 -5.20 -10.82 0.75
N GLN A 248 -4.74 -9.96 -0.15
CA GLN A 248 -5.44 -9.67 -1.40
C GLN A 248 -4.48 -9.65 -2.59
N ILE A 249 -4.90 -10.26 -3.70
CA ILE A 249 -4.25 -10.14 -5.00
C ILE A 249 -5.24 -9.49 -5.95
N TYR A 250 -4.88 -8.35 -6.53
CA TYR A 250 -5.67 -7.60 -7.49
C TYR A 250 -4.92 -7.57 -8.83
N ILE A 251 -5.57 -8.05 -9.88
CA ILE A 251 -5.01 -8.04 -11.23
C ILE A 251 -6.03 -7.36 -12.15
N HIS A 252 -5.62 -6.28 -12.81
CA HIS A 252 -6.35 -5.72 -13.93
C HIS A 252 -6.01 -6.53 -15.18
N THR A 253 -7.00 -7.19 -15.77
CA THR A 253 -6.85 -8.18 -16.84
C THR A 253 -7.52 -7.71 -18.14
N ARG A 254 -6.82 -6.96 -19.00
CA ARG A 254 -7.33 -6.66 -20.35
C ARG A 254 -7.15 -7.83 -21.35
N VAL A 255 -6.22 -8.75 -21.09
CA VAL A 255 -5.89 -9.88 -21.98
C VAL A 255 -6.51 -11.16 -21.41
N TRP A 256 -7.76 -11.40 -21.77
CA TRP A 256 -8.67 -12.17 -20.90
C TRP A 256 -8.89 -13.63 -21.30
N LYS A 257 -8.98 -13.95 -22.59
CA LYS A 257 -9.73 -15.15 -23.02
C LYS A 257 -9.01 -16.49 -22.82
N SER A 258 -7.75 -16.61 -23.26
CA SER A 258 -7.03 -17.88 -23.18
C SER A 258 -6.54 -18.18 -21.76
N ILE A 259 -6.05 -17.15 -21.08
CA ILE A 259 -5.36 -17.27 -19.79
C ILE A 259 -6.34 -17.58 -18.64
N MET A 260 -7.53 -16.96 -18.62
CA MET A 260 -8.52 -17.24 -17.56
C MET A 260 -9.15 -18.63 -17.70
N LYS A 261 -9.37 -19.10 -18.93
CA LYS A 261 -9.84 -20.46 -19.18
C LYS A 261 -8.85 -21.49 -18.65
N GLU A 262 -7.56 -21.27 -18.86
CA GLU A 262 -6.51 -22.14 -18.31
C GLU A 262 -6.48 -22.08 -16.77
N PHE A 263 -6.45 -20.88 -16.20
CA PHE A 263 -6.41 -20.68 -14.75
C PHE A 263 -7.54 -21.40 -14.02
N THR A 264 -8.75 -21.22 -14.52
CA THR A 264 -9.93 -21.77 -13.85
C THR A 264 -10.07 -23.26 -14.04
N SER A 265 -9.63 -23.81 -15.19
CA SER A 265 -9.48 -25.25 -15.34
C SER A 265 -8.50 -25.86 -14.32
N LYS A 266 -7.48 -25.11 -13.87
CA LYS A 266 -6.50 -25.54 -12.88
C LYS A 266 -6.99 -25.39 -11.43
N ILE A 267 -7.71 -24.32 -11.11
CA ILE A 267 -8.04 -23.96 -9.70
C ILE A 267 -9.46 -24.37 -9.29
N VAL A 268 -10.43 -24.28 -10.21
CA VAL A 268 -11.85 -24.50 -9.93
C VAL A 268 -12.36 -25.61 -10.87
N PRO A 269 -12.17 -26.90 -10.52
CA PRO A 269 -12.35 -28.05 -11.44
C PRO A 269 -13.78 -28.34 -11.92
N LYS A 270 -14.72 -27.39 -11.83
CA LYS A 270 -16.10 -27.49 -12.34
C LYS A 270 -16.60 -26.19 -12.98
N TRP A 271 -15.70 -25.27 -13.28
CA TRP A 271 -16.07 -23.95 -13.76
C TRP A 271 -15.98 -23.86 -15.28
N GLU A 272 -17.12 -23.57 -15.92
CA GLU A 272 -17.18 -23.14 -17.31
C GLU A 272 -17.05 -21.62 -17.33
N TYR A 273 -15.93 -21.13 -17.84
CA TYR A 273 -15.68 -19.69 -17.96
C TYR A 273 -16.66 -19.05 -18.95
N ASN A 274 -17.45 -18.07 -18.47
CA ASN A 274 -18.19 -17.12 -19.31
C ASN A 274 -17.52 -15.74 -19.23
N ASP A 275 -17.09 -15.19 -20.37
CA ASP A 275 -16.40 -13.91 -20.48
C ASP A 275 -17.34 -12.69 -20.49
N GLU A 276 -18.66 -12.91 -20.58
CA GLU A 276 -19.65 -11.83 -20.57
C GLU A 276 -20.14 -11.50 -19.15
N GLU A 277 -19.94 -12.40 -18.18
CA GLU A 277 -20.52 -12.31 -16.85
C GLU A 277 -19.48 -12.08 -15.75
N SER A 278 -19.87 -11.28 -14.78
CA SER A 278 -19.13 -11.17 -13.52
C SER A 278 -19.44 -12.38 -12.65
N TRP A 279 -18.43 -12.94 -11.99
CA TRP A 279 -18.58 -14.15 -11.21
C TRP A 279 -17.73 -14.13 -9.95
N LYS A 280 -18.13 -15.01 -9.02
CA LYS A 280 -17.56 -15.14 -7.70
C LYS A 280 -17.53 -16.61 -7.31
N TRP A 281 -16.40 -17.06 -6.79
CA TRP A 281 -16.20 -18.39 -6.26
C TRP A 281 -15.57 -18.31 -4.87
N SER A 282 -15.89 -19.26 -3.99
CA SER A 282 -15.33 -19.29 -2.64
C SER A 282 -15.00 -20.70 -2.19
N GLU A 283 -13.95 -20.82 -1.38
CA GLU A 283 -13.46 -22.04 -0.74
C GLU A 283 -13.21 -21.76 0.75
N GLN A 284 -13.65 -22.64 1.62
CA GLN A 284 -13.30 -22.61 3.05
C GLN A 284 -11.94 -23.29 3.25
N HIS A 285 -11.11 -22.75 4.13
CA HIS A 285 -9.76 -23.28 4.36
C HIS A 285 -9.83 -24.70 4.96
N PRO A 286 -9.01 -25.65 4.47
CA PRO A 286 -9.10 -27.06 4.87
C PRO A 286 -8.78 -27.33 6.36
N LYS A 287 -8.08 -26.40 7.03
CA LYS A 287 -7.66 -26.54 8.43
C LYS A 287 -8.20 -25.45 9.36
N ASP A 288 -8.88 -24.45 8.82
CA ASP A 288 -9.36 -23.30 9.60
C ASP A 288 -10.75 -22.87 9.09
N PRO A 289 -11.84 -23.27 9.76
CA PRO A 289 -13.19 -23.01 9.26
C PRO A 289 -13.55 -21.53 9.20
N GLU A 290 -12.83 -20.66 9.90
CA GLU A 290 -13.09 -19.22 9.88
C GLU A 290 -12.36 -18.51 8.73
N ARG A 291 -11.47 -19.20 8.01
CA ARG A 291 -10.72 -18.66 6.87
C ARG A 291 -11.35 -19.05 5.55
N TYR A 292 -11.43 -18.08 4.65
CA TYR A 292 -12.02 -18.23 3.33
C TYR A 292 -11.08 -17.68 2.26
N LEU A 293 -11.07 -18.40 1.15
CA LEU A 293 -10.58 -17.96 -0.15
C LEU A 293 -11.78 -17.53 -0.96
N GLU A 294 -11.69 -16.37 -1.60
CA GLU A 294 -12.68 -15.91 -2.55
C GLU A 294 -12.00 -15.40 -3.81
N ILE A 295 -12.53 -15.77 -4.96
CA ILE A 295 -12.08 -15.31 -6.27
C ILE A 295 -13.24 -14.60 -6.91
N GLU A 296 -13.06 -13.32 -7.21
CA GLU A 296 -14.01 -12.51 -7.96
C GLU A 296 -13.39 -12.15 -9.29
N ALA A 297 -14.09 -12.39 -10.40
CA ALA A 297 -13.75 -11.73 -11.65
C ALA A 297 -14.94 -10.89 -12.13
N LEU A 298 -14.66 -9.64 -12.46
CA LEU A 298 -15.66 -8.68 -12.91
C LEU A 298 -15.44 -8.34 -14.37
N SER A 299 -16.43 -8.68 -15.19
CA SER A 299 -16.42 -8.43 -16.64
C SER A 299 -16.46 -6.96 -16.99
N SER A 300 -17.27 -6.20 -16.26
CA SER A 300 -17.44 -4.76 -16.47
C SER A 300 -16.18 -3.92 -16.28
N CYS A 301 -15.18 -4.43 -15.55
CA CYS A 301 -13.94 -3.68 -15.27
C CYS A 301 -12.67 -4.48 -15.51
N ASP A 302 -12.72 -5.57 -16.29
CA ASP A 302 -11.55 -6.35 -16.68
C ASP A 302 -10.65 -6.66 -15.48
N ARG A 303 -11.22 -7.28 -14.45
CA ARG A 303 -10.57 -7.43 -13.14
C ARG A 303 -10.71 -8.83 -12.59
N VAL A 304 -9.62 -9.36 -12.03
CA VAL A 304 -9.62 -10.51 -11.12
C VAL A 304 -9.14 -10.05 -9.75
N THR A 305 -9.81 -10.51 -8.70
CA THR A 305 -9.38 -10.31 -7.33
C THR A 305 -9.46 -11.62 -6.56
N VAL A 306 -8.37 -11.96 -5.89
CA VAL A 306 -8.29 -13.12 -4.99
C VAL A 306 -8.16 -12.59 -3.57
N TYR A 307 -9.08 -12.98 -2.71
CA TYR A 307 -9.12 -12.62 -1.30
C TYR A 307 -8.85 -13.84 -0.45
N PHE A 308 -8.00 -13.67 0.57
CA PHE A 308 -7.76 -14.63 1.63
C PHE A 308 -8.10 -13.94 2.95
N PHE A 309 -9.23 -14.25 3.58
CA PHE A 309 -9.72 -13.48 4.73
C PHE A 309 -10.29 -14.35 5.83
N HIS A 310 -10.51 -13.75 6.99
CA HIS A 310 -11.18 -14.37 8.14
C HIS A 310 -12.63 -13.84 8.21
N LYS A 311 -13.62 -14.74 8.30
CA LYS A 311 -15.06 -14.42 8.19
C LYS A 311 -15.58 -13.46 9.26
N SER A 312 -14.88 -13.36 10.39
CA SER A 312 -15.29 -12.53 11.53
C SER A 312 -14.89 -11.04 11.42
N GLN A 313 -14.58 -10.53 10.22
CA GLN A 313 -14.26 -9.12 9.96
C GLN A 313 -14.92 -8.61 8.69
#